data_AF-A0A9D5NRP0-F1
#
_entry.id   AF-A0A9D5NRP0-F1
#
_cell.length_a   1.000
_cell.length_b   1.000
_cell.length_c   1.000
_cell.angle_alpha   90.00
_cell.angle_beta   90.00
_cell.angle_gamma   90.00
#
_symmetry.space_group_name_H-M   'P 1'
#
loop_
_entity.id
_entity.type
_entity.pdbx_description
1 polymer ?
#
loop_
_entity_poly.entity_id
_entity_poly.type
_entity_poly.pdbx_seq_one_letter_code
_entity_poly.pdbx_strand_id
1 'polypeptide(L)'
;MHYNINNFYLSGNYIILNGWAVTEKHQNFTSSDTHEYSLKLTSRKTGKELIYYGTIKYADKTQLIKQWNNKVECTGTFNTGNCYYSYTHAGFEFNIPISDLEADSEYDIKLRIYEKIVNLKLQQSIFALGVDSSYERNGVRYQLYSDINKTNVTITSNQLYMRSGPGQNYALKQANFSCSQNGTELFWYPQGYYNNIKGVAHSNQGAIDSELWVNLRYDLGYCVNGKARAINGTTYDGWGPWIYMIGGGTPAIIKTTSLDTFTIDELKTYTAKKNTNTKALITLTSSTSQNLNIKAYHNDSLVYNQDKNISGTKTFEINYKIPNTGTLKFVVSNQYRSKDISSKIYIASEETYNLSKSSNDIITVNTPIMVLTDKNGNVTQYKEKINLSAIPYEMNISQGRGLSGITSAITYYYPLSEFTLNSDYNVYALYPSSEDTLNYEIVNGKVKVNLKKDGVTRKSNYDISYFHHPNILLSVIDGKLYNSNVGGLSYYNGGGIWYPSWDDELGTYNYEYIGTNLGVNKITIKKDLSYTITSKMFDTDSSKYIIKRVKSNNIGNMIYKKTFTIDELKEKLGIN
;
A
#
# COMPACT_ATOMS: atom_id res chain seq x y z
N MET A 1 46.68 -22.06 -8.95
CA MET A 1 46.17 -20.67 -8.93
C MET A 1 45.86 -20.33 -7.50
N HIS A 2 46.31 -19.18 -7.02
CA HIS A 2 46.04 -18.71 -5.66
C HIS A 2 45.30 -17.39 -5.77
N TYR A 3 44.33 -17.16 -4.91
CA TYR A 3 43.53 -15.94 -4.96
C TYR A 3 42.99 -15.60 -3.58
N ASN A 4 42.54 -14.36 -3.44
CA ASN A 4 41.74 -13.89 -2.33
C ASN A 4 40.63 -12.97 -2.81
N ILE A 5 39.42 -13.14 -2.28
CA ILE A 5 38.32 -12.19 -2.46
C ILE A 5 38.29 -11.30 -1.24
N ASN A 6 38.34 -9.98 -1.45
CA ASN A 6 38.48 -9.02 -0.36
C ASN A 6 37.19 -8.25 -0.11
N ASN A 7 36.45 -7.89 -1.15
CA ASN A 7 35.20 -7.16 -1.00
C ASN A 7 34.12 -7.63 -1.96
N PHE A 8 32.88 -7.48 -1.49
CA PHE A 8 31.66 -7.57 -2.27
C PHE A 8 30.75 -6.43 -1.82
N TYR A 9 30.46 -5.47 -2.68
CA TYR A 9 29.60 -4.33 -2.32
C TYR A 9 28.82 -3.76 -3.49
N LEU A 10 27.77 -3.01 -3.19
CA LEU A 10 26.95 -2.36 -4.19
C LEU A 10 27.42 -0.91 -4.45
N SER A 11 27.81 -0.60 -5.68
CA SER A 11 28.14 0.75 -6.14
C SER A 11 27.27 1.07 -7.35
N GLY A 12 26.46 2.12 -7.25
CA GLY A 12 25.07 2.05 -7.72
C GLY A 12 24.82 1.40 -9.09
N ASN A 13 23.94 0.41 -9.22
CA ASN A 13 23.66 -0.43 -10.42
C ASN A 13 24.71 -1.50 -10.75
N TYR A 14 25.85 -1.51 -10.05
CA TYR A 14 26.82 -2.58 -10.14
C TYR A 14 27.07 -3.21 -8.78
N ILE A 15 27.23 -4.53 -8.78
CA ILE A 15 27.92 -5.26 -7.72
C ILE A 15 29.40 -5.22 -8.05
N ILE A 16 30.20 -4.77 -7.10
CA ILE A 16 31.64 -4.72 -7.16
C ILE A 16 32.18 -5.93 -6.40
N LEU A 17 32.95 -6.78 -7.09
CA LEU A 17 33.69 -7.87 -6.50
C LEU A 17 35.18 -7.65 -6.79
N ASN A 18 36.00 -7.53 -5.74
CA ASN A 18 37.42 -7.28 -5.89
C ASN A 18 38.28 -8.21 -5.04
N GLY A 19 39.54 -8.31 -5.42
CA GLY A 19 40.51 -9.23 -4.83
C GLY A 19 41.82 -9.22 -5.58
N TRP A 20 42.63 -10.26 -5.37
CA TRP A 20 43.84 -10.51 -6.15
C TRP A 20 43.96 -11.98 -6.46
N ALA A 21 44.65 -12.31 -7.54
CA ALA A 21 44.99 -13.69 -7.86
C ALA A 21 46.30 -13.80 -8.62
N VAL A 22 46.96 -14.95 -8.47
CA VAL A 22 48.24 -15.23 -9.10
C VAL A 22 48.33 -16.69 -9.53
N THR A 23 49.27 -16.94 -10.41
CA THR A 23 49.68 -18.27 -10.82
C THR A 23 51.17 -18.40 -10.56
N GLU A 24 51.57 -19.50 -9.93
CA GLU A 24 52.97 -19.68 -9.54
C GLU A 24 53.81 -20.05 -10.77
N LYS A 25 54.97 -19.39 -10.89
CA LYS A 25 56.10 -19.80 -11.75
C LYS A 25 55.85 -19.81 -13.28
N HIS A 26 54.93 -19.00 -13.78
CA HIS A 26 54.68 -18.94 -15.23
C HIS A 26 55.15 -17.64 -15.91
N GLN A 27 54.85 -16.47 -15.33
CA GLN A 27 55.16 -15.16 -15.89
C GLN A 27 55.01 -14.01 -14.87
N ASN A 28 55.50 -12.82 -15.22
CA ASN A 28 55.30 -11.58 -14.46
C ASN A 28 53.86 -11.03 -14.64
N PHE A 29 53.30 -10.42 -13.60
CA PHE A 29 51.99 -9.77 -13.56
C PHE A 29 52.18 -8.27 -13.29
N THR A 30 52.61 -7.53 -14.32
CA THR A 30 53.02 -6.12 -14.19
C THR A 30 52.07 -5.13 -14.85
N SER A 31 51.19 -5.59 -15.75
CA SER A 31 50.18 -4.74 -16.42
C SER A 31 49.09 -5.60 -17.08
N SER A 32 48.10 -4.93 -17.69
CA SER A 32 47.10 -5.54 -18.56
C SER A 32 47.64 -6.24 -19.80
N ASP A 33 48.89 -6.00 -20.18
CA ASP A 33 49.52 -6.67 -21.32
C ASP A 33 50.00 -8.08 -20.94
N THR A 34 50.23 -8.31 -19.65
CA THR A 34 50.73 -9.60 -19.14
C THR A 34 49.62 -10.59 -18.85
N HIS A 35 48.49 -10.15 -18.32
CA HIS A 35 47.41 -11.03 -17.91
C HIS A 35 46.05 -10.35 -17.99
N GLU A 36 44.99 -11.13 -17.80
CA GLU A 36 43.61 -10.66 -17.74
C GLU A 36 42.80 -11.55 -16.78
N TYR A 37 41.89 -10.91 -16.05
CA TYR A 37 40.92 -11.59 -15.20
C TYR A 37 39.55 -11.58 -15.85
N SER A 38 38.83 -12.69 -15.75
CA SER A 38 37.39 -12.70 -15.98
C SER A 38 36.64 -13.48 -14.91
N LEU A 39 35.43 -13.02 -14.61
CA LEU A 39 34.51 -13.67 -13.69
C LEU A 39 33.41 -14.32 -14.51
N LYS A 40 33.27 -15.65 -14.38
CA LYS A 40 32.16 -16.38 -14.96
C LYS A 40 31.11 -16.64 -13.90
N LEU A 41 29.89 -16.18 -14.15
CA LEU A 41 28.69 -16.53 -13.38
C LEU A 41 27.87 -17.53 -14.19
N THR A 42 27.35 -18.57 -13.54
CA THR A 42 26.45 -19.54 -14.18
C THR A 42 25.19 -19.67 -13.36
N SER A 43 24.04 -19.27 -13.93
CA SER A 43 22.75 -19.39 -13.26
C SER A 43 22.43 -20.86 -13.02
N ARG A 44 22.20 -21.26 -11.76
CA ARG A 44 21.76 -22.61 -11.42
C ARG A 44 20.33 -22.90 -11.90
N LYS A 45 19.53 -21.86 -12.11
CA LYS A 45 18.13 -21.97 -12.55
C LYS A 45 18.03 -22.19 -14.06
N THR A 46 18.76 -21.39 -14.84
CA THR A 46 18.62 -21.36 -16.31
C THR A 46 19.82 -21.93 -17.05
N GLY A 47 20.94 -22.18 -16.37
CA GLY A 47 22.22 -22.57 -16.99
C GLY A 47 22.91 -21.43 -17.75
N LYS A 48 22.31 -20.22 -17.80
CA LYS A 48 22.85 -19.07 -18.51
C LYS A 48 24.22 -18.67 -17.95
N GLU A 49 25.18 -18.50 -18.84
CA GLU A 49 26.52 -18.04 -18.49
C GLU A 49 26.67 -16.53 -18.75
N LEU A 50 27.23 -15.83 -17.77
CA LEU A 50 27.59 -14.41 -17.85
C LEU A 50 29.09 -14.29 -17.59
N ILE A 51 29.80 -13.50 -18.40
CA ILE A 51 31.25 -13.33 -18.29
C ILE A 51 31.56 -11.83 -18.17
N TYR A 52 32.26 -11.47 -17.10
CA TYR A 52 32.69 -10.09 -16.83
C TYR A 52 34.20 -10.00 -16.82
N TYR A 53 34.78 -9.09 -17.60
CA TYR A 53 36.22 -8.83 -17.59
C TYR A 53 36.57 -7.86 -16.47
N GLY A 54 37.62 -8.18 -15.72
CA GLY A 54 38.06 -7.40 -14.56
C GLY A 54 38.98 -6.26 -14.97
N THR A 55 38.87 -5.14 -14.26
CA THR A 55 39.88 -4.08 -14.31
C THR A 55 41.07 -4.51 -13.45
N ILE A 56 42.28 -4.49 -14.02
CA ILE A 56 43.50 -4.78 -13.26
C ILE A 56 43.81 -3.64 -12.31
N LYS A 57 44.20 -3.98 -11.08
CA LYS A 57 44.52 -3.05 -10.01
C LYS A 57 45.89 -3.36 -9.43
N TYR A 58 46.53 -2.33 -8.88
CA TYR A 58 47.77 -2.50 -8.13
C TYR A 58 47.51 -3.30 -6.86
N ALA A 59 48.19 -4.43 -6.72
CA ALA A 59 48.23 -5.23 -5.50
C ALA A 59 49.50 -6.07 -5.56
N ASP A 60 50.55 -5.61 -4.87
CA ASP A 60 51.84 -6.29 -4.90
C ASP A 60 51.80 -7.57 -4.05
N LYS A 61 52.06 -8.70 -4.71
CA LYS A 61 52.17 -10.03 -4.10
C LYS A 61 53.53 -10.67 -4.32
N THR A 62 54.50 -9.90 -4.82
CA THR A 62 55.84 -10.38 -5.14
C THR A 62 56.52 -11.01 -3.95
N GLN A 63 56.60 -10.28 -2.82
CA GLN A 63 57.28 -10.81 -1.62
C GLN A 63 56.54 -11.99 -0.98
N LEU A 64 55.22 -12.07 -1.13
CA LEU A 64 54.41 -13.15 -0.58
C LEU A 64 54.68 -14.49 -1.29
N ILE A 65 54.94 -14.45 -2.60
CA ILE A 65 55.13 -15.63 -3.46
C ILE A 65 56.63 -15.95 -3.67
N LYS A 66 57.50 -14.96 -3.51
CA LYS A 66 58.95 -15.08 -3.69
C LYS A 66 59.52 -16.13 -2.74
N GLN A 67 60.17 -17.14 -3.31
CA GLN A 67 60.92 -18.13 -2.53
C GLN A 67 62.18 -17.49 -1.92
N TRP A 68 62.49 -17.86 -0.67
CA TRP A 68 63.56 -17.25 0.15
C TRP A 68 64.94 -17.15 -0.54
N ASN A 69 65.30 -18.12 -1.39
CA ASN A 69 66.61 -18.19 -2.05
C ASN A 69 66.66 -17.51 -3.42
N ASN A 70 65.54 -17.04 -3.96
CA ASN A 70 65.49 -16.48 -5.31
C ASN A 70 65.75 -14.97 -5.23
N LYS A 71 66.98 -14.53 -5.51
CA LYS A 71 67.36 -13.11 -5.45
C LYS A 71 67.17 -12.35 -6.76
N VAL A 72 67.06 -13.06 -7.88
CA VAL A 72 67.01 -12.49 -9.22
C VAL A 72 65.58 -12.57 -9.77
N GLU A 73 65.09 -11.49 -10.38
CA GLU A 73 63.79 -11.48 -11.08
C GLU A 73 63.90 -12.23 -12.41
N CYS A 74 62.88 -13.01 -12.78
CA CYS A 74 62.85 -13.72 -14.04
C CYS A 74 62.65 -12.76 -15.21
N THR A 75 63.54 -12.82 -16.20
CA THR A 75 63.35 -12.16 -17.50
C THR A 75 62.59 -13.09 -18.45
N GLY A 76 61.47 -12.63 -19.01
CA GLY A 76 60.67 -13.39 -20.00
C GLY A 76 59.68 -14.41 -19.44
N THR A 77 59.28 -15.38 -20.28
CA THR A 77 58.33 -16.46 -19.95
C THR A 77 59.02 -17.65 -19.31
N PHE A 78 58.31 -18.36 -18.42
CA PHE A 78 58.60 -19.71 -17.92
C PHE A 78 60.10 -20.07 -17.77
N ASN A 79 60.66 -19.86 -16.57
CA ASN A 79 62.05 -20.16 -16.27
C ASN A 79 62.13 -21.24 -15.18
N THR A 80 62.87 -22.31 -15.45
CA THR A 80 63.10 -23.42 -14.52
C THR A 80 64.22 -23.12 -13.50
N GLY A 81 64.82 -21.91 -13.53
CA GLY A 81 65.92 -21.49 -12.65
C GLY A 81 65.51 -20.80 -11.33
N ASN A 82 66.50 -20.49 -10.48
CA ASN A 82 66.37 -19.78 -9.20
C ASN A 82 66.06 -18.27 -9.37
N CYS A 83 64.96 -17.93 -10.05
CA CYS A 83 64.46 -16.56 -10.17
C CYS A 83 63.03 -16.42 -9.62
N TYR A 84 62.56 -15.20 -9.39
CA TYR A 84 61.19 -14.91 -8.95
C TYR A 84 60.45 -14.05 -9.97
N TYR A 85 59.13 -14.20 -10.05
CA TYR A 85 58.29 -13.34 -10.88
C TYR A 85 57.73 -12.17 -10.06
N SER A 86 57.60 -11.01 -10.70
CA SER A 86 56.98 -9.81 -10.15
C SER A 86 55.47 -9.87 -10.29
N TYR A 87 54.76 -9.58 -9.20
CA TYR A 87 53.30 -9.63 -9.10
C TYR A 87 52.74 -8.29 -8.58
N THR A 88 53.19 -7.17 -9.14
CA THR A 88 52.80 -5.81 -8.71
C THR A 88 51.35 -5.45 -9.03
N HIS A 89 50.77 -6.07 -10.06
CA HIS A 89 49.42 -5.81 -10.54
C HIS A 89 48.55 -7.07 -10.48
N ALA A 90 48.63 -7.82 -9.38
CA ALA A 90 47.83 -9.04 -9.19
C ALA A 90 46.36 -8.78 -8.81
N GLY A 91 45.97 -7.51 -8.61
CA GLY A 91 44.64 -7.12 -8.18
C GLY A 91 43.63 -7.09 -9.33
N PHE A 92 42.36 -7.35 -9.01
CA PHE A 92 41.25 -7.25 -9.95
C PHE A 92 40.01 -6.62 -9.31
N GLU A 93 39.18 -6.00 -10.15
CA GLU A 93 37.86 -5.49 -9.80
C GLU A 93 36.86 -5.82 -10.92
N PHE A 94 35.77 -6.51 -10.58
CA PHE A 94 34.68 -6.81 -11.49
C PHE A 94 33.48 -5.92 -11.19
N ASN A 95 32.90 -5.36 -12.25
CA ASN A 95 31.65 -4.61 -12.19
C ASN A 95 30.53 -5.46 -12.80
N ILE A 96 29.70 -6.07 -11.95
CA ILE A 96 28.60 -6.95 -12.36
C ILE A 96 27.31 -6.11 -12.41
N PRO A 97 26.72 -5.84 -13.59
CA PRO A 97 25.48 -5.11 -13.68
C PRO A 97 24.35 -5.88 -12.99
N ILE A 98 23.62 -5.23 -12.09
CA ILE A 98 22.50 -5.90 -11.39
C ILE A 98 21.36 -6.27 -12.34
N SER A 99 21.26 -5.60 -13.50
CA SER A 99 20.27 -5.91 -14.55
C SER A 99 20.48 -7.27 -15.21
N ASP A 100 21.69 -7.81 -15.15
CA ASP A 100 22.01 -9.11 -15.74
C ASP A 100 21.61 -10.27 -14.84
N LEU A 101 21.42 -9.99 -13.54
CA LEU A 101 21.08 -10.96 -12.53
C LEU A 101 19.56 -11.09 -12.40
N GLU A 102 19.06 -12.27 -12.74
CA GLU A 102 17.68 -12.66 -12.50
C GLU A 102 17.41 -12.65 -10.98
N ALA A 103 16.22 -12.21 -10.58
CA ALA A 103 15.83 -12.33 -9.18
C ALA A 103 15.49 -13.79 -8.83
N ASP A 104 15.49 -14.09 -7.53
CA ASP A 104 15.27 -15.43 -6.98
C ASP A 104 16.13 -16.50 -7.66
N SER A 105 17.42 -16.20 -7.84
CA SER A 105 18.38 -17.04 -8.56
C SER A 105 19.68 -17.17 -7.78
N GLU A 106 20.40 -18.24 -8.09
CA GLU A 106 21.73 -18.52 -7.53
C GLU A 106 22.72 -18.69 -8.68
N TYR A 107 23.89 -18.08 -8.54
CA TYR A 107 24.94 -18.08 -9.55
C TYR A 107 26.21 -18.71 -9.00
N ASP A 108 26.66 -19.79 -9.65
CA ASP A 108 27.99 -20.34 -9.41
C ASP A 108 29.05 -19.38 -9.93
N ILE A 109 30.06 -19.11 -9.10
CA ILE A 109 31.10 -18.12 -9.41
C ILE A 109 32.42 -18.83 -9.70
N LYS A 110 33.02 -18.53 -10.86
CA LYS A 110 34.36 -19.01 -11.23
C LYS A 110 35.26 -17.85 -11.63
N LEU A 111 36.43 -17.76 -11.00
CA LEU A 111 37.49 -16.85 -11.41
C LEU A 111 38.30 -17.50 -12.54
N ARG A 112 38.60 -16.71 -13.57
CA ARG A 112 39.46 -17.08 -14.68
C ARG A 112 40.64 -16.12 -14.75
N ILE A 113 41.82 -16.69 -15.02
CA ILE A 113 43.04 -15.94 -15.32
C ILE A 113 43.49 -16.37 -16.71
N TYR A 114 43.73 -15.39 -17.57
CA TYR A 114 44.42 -15.59 -18.83
C TYR A 114 45.81 -14.94 -18.76
N GLU A 115 46.84 -15.78 -18.77
CA GLU A 115 48.23 -15.38 -18.84
C GLU A 115 48.63 -15.21 -20.29
N LYS A 116 48.76 -13.95 -20.74
CA LYS A 116 48.89 -13.61 -22.16
C LYS A 116 50.24 -14.01 -22.74
N ILE A 117 51.32 -13.91 -21.96
CA ILE A 117 52.67 -14.14 -22.47
C ILE A 117 52.94 -15.64 -22.68
N VAL A 118 52.44 -16.50 -21.78
CA VAL A 118 52.56 -17.96 -21.90
C VAL A 118 51.32 -18.64 -22.52
N ASN A 119 50.30 -17.86 -22.89
CA ASN A 119 49.03 -18.34 -23.44
C ASN A 119 48.35 -19.43 -22.57
N LEU A 120 48.31 -19.23 -21.25
CA LEU A 120 47.70 -20.18 -20.32
C LEU A 120 46.39 -19.64 -19.77
N LYS A 121 45.34 -20.46 -19.79
CA LYS A 121 44.02 -20.12 -19.24
C LYS A 121 43.69 -21.05 -18.09
N LEU A 122 43.52 -20.49 -16.90
CA LEU A 122 43.11 -21.22 -15.71
C LEU A 122 41.74 -20.76 -15.22
N GLN A 123 40.99 -21.67 -14.60
CA GLN A 123 39.69 -21.38 -14.01
C GLN A 123 39.52 -22.15 -12.71
N GLN A 124 38.96 -21.51 -11.68
CA GLN A 124 38.64 -22.15 -10.41
C GLN A 124 37.36 -21.58 -9.79
N SER A 125 36.63 -22.41 -9.05
CA SER A 125 35.52 -21.96 -8.22
C SER A 125 36.03 -21.08 -7.08
N ILE A 126 35.24 -20.08 -6.72
CA ILE A 126 35.60 -19.10 -5.68
C ILE A 126 35.13 -19.60 -4.30
N PHE A 127 35.97 -19.46 -3.29
CA PHE A 127 35.66 -19.54 -1.87
C PHE A 127 35.97 -18.17 -1.29
N ALA A 128 34.95 -17.46 -0.80
CA ALA A 128 35.05 -16.08 -0.36
C ALA A 128 34.90 -16.01 1.17
N LEU A 129 35.81 -16.67 1.88
CA LEU A 129 35.74 -16.79 3.33
C LEU A 129 35.90 -15.42 3.99
N GLY A 130 35.01 -15.07 4.91
CA GLY A 130 35.06 -13.79 5.63
C GLY A 130 34.49 -12.59 4.86
N VAL A 131 33.93 -12.82 3.66
CA VAL A 131 33.24 -11.81 2.87
C VAL A 131 31.75 -12.12 2.86
N ASP A 132 31.10 -11.89 4.00
CA ASP A 132 29.65 -11.98 4.11
C ASP A 132 29.06 -10.58 3.99
N SER A 133 28.46 -10.27 2.86
CA SER A 133 27.83 -8.98 2.63
C SER A 133 26.55 -9.13 1.80
N SER A 134 25.52 -8.41 2.22
CA SER A 134 24.18 -8.43 1.65
C SER A 134 23.73 -6.99 1.41
N TYR A 135 23.27 -6.71 0.19
CA TYR A 135 22.81 -5.38 -0.21
C TYR A 135 21.45 -5.45 -0.87
N GLU A 136 20.63 -4.42 -0.71
CA GLU A 136 19.27 -4.38 -1.24
C GLU A 136 19.11 -3.24 -2.25
N ARG A 137 18.49 -3.53 -3.39
CA ARG A 137 18.14 -2.53 -4.41
C ARG A 137 16.98 -3.00 -5.26
N ASN A 138 16.05 -2.08 -5.54
CA ASN A 138 14.87 -2.31 -6.38
C ASN A 138 14.06 -3.56 -5.94
N GLY A 139 13.91 -3.75 -4.62
CA GLY A 139 13.20 -4.90 -4.07
C GLY A 139 13.92 -6.25 -4.24
N VAL A 140 15.22 -6.26 -4.53
CA VAL A 140 16.04 -7.48 -4.59
C VAL A 140 17.21 -7.37 -3.63
N ARG A 141 17.46 -8.43 -2.86
CA ARG A 141 18.68 -8.62 -2.07
C ARG A 141 19.72 -9.37 -2.89
N TYR A 142 20.95 -8.85 -2.90
CA TYR A 142 22.12 -9.44 -3.54
C TYR A 142 23.12 -9.81 -2.46
N GLN A 143 23.50 -11.08 -2.40
CA GLN A 143 24.38 -11.61 -1.37
C GLN A 143 25.49 -12.45 -2.00
N LEU A 144 26.74 -12.22 -1.58
CA LEU A 144 27.78 -13.22 -1.73
C LEU A 144 27.67 -14.19 -0.56
N TYR A 145 27.30 -15.43 -0.83
CA TYR A 145 27.09 -16.44 0.18
C TYR A 145 28.25 -17.43 0.15
N SER A 146 29.00 -17.53 1.25
CA SER A 146 30.12 -18.47 1.42
C SER A 146 30.09 -19.08 2.83
N ASP A 147 29.62 -20.32 2.96
CA ASP A 147 29.50 -20.99 4.25
C ASP A 147 30.83 -21.64 4.68
N ILE A 148 31.48 -21.04 5.67
CA ILE A 148 32.76 -21.54 6.22
C ILE A 148 32.64 -22.96 6.78
N ASN A 149 31.46 -23.37 7.29
CA ASN A 149 31.25 -24.70 7.86
C ASN A 149 31.11 -25.78 6.78
N LYS A 150 30.83 -25.38 5.54
CA LYS A 150 30.77 -26.27 4.36
C LYS A 150 32.02 -26.15 3.50
N THR A 151 32.99 -25.37 3.94
CA THR A 151 34.29 -25.24 3.28
C THR A 151 35.30 -26.14 3.98
N ASN A 152 36.12 -26.81 3.18
CA ASN A 152 37.29 -27.51 3.67
C ASN A 152 38.55 -26.94 3.00
N VAL A 153 39.69 -27.25 3.60
CA VAL A 153 40.98 -26.69 3.21
C VAL A 153 42.00 -27.79 3.07
N THR A 154 42.71 -27.79 1.95
CA THR A 154 43.87 -28.66 1.74
C THR A 154 45.15 -27.83 1.76
N ILE A 155 46.13 -28.25 2.56
CA ILE A 155 47.41 -27.53 2.67
C ILE A 155 48.30 -27.89 1.47
N THR A 156 48.73 -26.89 0.71
CA THR A 156 49.55 -27.12 -0.49
C THR A 156 51.04 -26.96 -0.26
N SER A 157 51.44 -26.18 0.74
CA SER A 157 52.85 -25.98 1.06
C SER A 157 53.45 -27.19 1.77
N ASN A 158 54.70 -27.50 1.42
CA ASN A 158 55.48 -28.56 2.08
C ASN A 158 55.82 -28.20 3.54
N GLN A 159 55.88 -26.91 3.89
CA GLN A 159 56.18 -26.43 5.23
C GLN A 159 55.41 -25.14 5.49
N LEU A 160 54.28 -25.25 6.18
CA LEU A 160 53.47 -24.11 6.59
C LEU A 160 53.39 -24.04 8.11
N TYR A 161 54.23 -23.21 8.73
CA TYR A 161 54.21 -23.05 10.18
C TYR A 161 52.94 -22.38 10.66
N MET A 162 52.45 -22.87 11.80
CA MET A 162 51.24 -22.40 12.43
C MET A 162 51.51 -21.18 13.28
N ARG A 163 50.61 -20.20 13.25
CA ARG A 163 50.71 -19.01 14.10
C ARG A 163 49.63 -18.96 15.16
N SER A 164 49.95 -18.29 16.27
CA SER A 164 49.01 -18.06 17.36
C SER A 164 47.89 -17.08 17.00
N GLY A 165 48.11 -16.24 15.98
CA GLY A 165 47.14 -15.27 15.46
C GLY A 165 47.29 -15.01 13.97
N PRO A 166 46.38 -14.21 13.38
CA PRO A 166 46.35 -13.93 11.95
C PRO A 166 47.40 -12.88 11.55
N GLY A 167 48.47 -13.31 10.89
CA GLY A 167 49.51 -12.40 10.40
C GLY A 167 50.92 -12.86 10.75
N GLN A 168 51.91 -12.33 10.03
CA GLN A 168 53.31 -12.70 10.22
C GLN A 168 53.91 -12.23 11.56
N ASN A 169 53.28 -11.26 12.22
CA ASN A 169 53.74 -10.71 13.49
C ASN A 169 53.41 -11.59 14.71
N TYR A 170 52.53 -12.59 14.54
CA TYR A 170 52.15 -13.50 15.62
C TYR A 170 53.17 -14.64 15.77
N ALA A 171 53.49 -15.01 17.00
CA ALA A 171 54.43 -16.08 17.29
C ALA A 171 54.00 -17.43 16.69
N LEU A 172 54.98 -18.27 16.36
CA LEU A 172 54.73 -19.65 15.93
C LEU A 172 54.16 -20.47 17.09
N LYS A 173 53.18 -21.33 16.80
CA LYS A 173 52.67 -22.28 17.78
C LYS A 173 53.69 -23.38 18.05
N GLN A 174 53.73 -23.81 19.31
CA GLN A 174 54.63 -24.85 19.80
C GLN A 174 53.82 -26.07 20.25
N ALA A 175 54.32 -27.26 19.97
CA ALA A 175 53.86 -28.52 20.54
C ALA A 175 54.39 -28.69 21.97
N ASN A 176 53.77 -29.59 22.74
CA ASN A 176 54.25 -30.00 24.06
C ASN A 176 55.36 -31.08 24.00
N PHE A 177 55.84 -31.43 22.81
CA PHE A 177 56.93 -32.37 22.57
C PHE A 177 57.91 -31.78 21.54
N SER A 178 59.18 -32.20 21.60
CA SER A 178 60.26 -31.70 20.74
C SER A 178 60.67 -32.72 19.68
N CYS A 179 60.96 -32.26 18.47
CA CYS A 179 61.48 -33.07 17.36
C CYS A 179 62.88 -32.61 16.93
N SER A 180 63.67 -33.51 16.32
CA SER A 180 65.13 -33.36 16.14
C SER A 180 65.62 -32.25 15.19
N GLN A 181 64.82 -31.75 14.24
CA GLN A 181 65.29 -30.78 13.22
C GLN A 181 64.76 -29.35 13.42
N ASN A 182 63.55 -29.16 13.95
CA ASN A 182 62.95 -27.82 14.11
C ASN A 182 62.31 -27.59 15.50
N GLY A 183 62.77 -28.30 16.52
CA GLY A 183 62.29 -28.14 17.89
C GLY A 183 60.80 -28.43 18.03
N THR A 184 60.11 -27.62 18.83
CA THR A 184 58.69 -27.75 19.19
C THR A 184 57.74 -27.07 18.19
N GLU A 185 58.25 -26.41 17.12
CA GLU A 185 57.42 -25.59 16.23
C GLU A 185 56.44 -26.43 15.42
N LEU A 186 55.16 -26.04 15.47
CA LEU A 186 54.08 -26.73 14.77
C LEU A 186 53.94 -26.24 13.33
N PHE A 187 53.80 -27.18 12.40
CA PHE A 187 53.43 -26.92 11.02
C PHE A 187 52.21 -27.74 10.59
N TRP A 188 51.46 -27.21 9.64
CA TRP A 188 50.35 -27.90 9.01
C TRP A 188 50.85 -29.07 8.16
N TYR A 189 50.23 -30.24 8.29
CA TYR A 189 50.62 -31.41 7.50
C TYR A 189 50.40 -31.15 6.00
N PRO A 190 51.43 -31.28 5.14
CA PRO A 190 51.31 -31.08 3.70
C PRO A 190 50.30 -32.06 3.10
N GLN A 191 49.46 -31.57 2.18
CA GLN A 191 48.30 -32.30 1.64
C GLN A 191 47.29 -32.75 2.71
N GLY A 192 47.43 -32.26 3.95
CA GLY A 192 46.46 -32.46 5.00
C GLY A 192 45.15 -31.77 4.67
N TYR A 193 44.06 -32.50 4.91
CA TYR A 193 42.70 -32.05 4.67
C TYR A 193 42.05 -31.62 5.99
N TYR A 194 41.61 -30.37 6.09
CA TYR A 194 41.03 -29.77 7.28
C TYR A 194 39.62 -29.30 7.00
N ASN A 195 38.64 -29.79 7.75
CA ASN A 195 37.22 -29.49 7.56
C ASN A 195 36.60 -28.66 8.70
N ASN A 196 37.42 -28.25 9.67
CA ASN A 196 36.96 -27.48 10.82
C ASN A 196 37.65 -26.12 10.85
N ILE A 197 37.05 -25.17 10.14
CA ILE A 197 37.46 -23.77 10.10
C ILE A 197 36.77 -23.05 11.27
N LYS A 198 37.55 -22.57 12.25
CA LYS A 198 37.04 -21.85 13.43
C LYS A 198 36.74 -20.37 13.13
N GLY A 199 37.47 -19.79 12.18
CA GLY A 199 37.33 -18.39 11.82
C GLY A 199 38.34 -17.96 10.77
N VAL A 200 38.20 -16.72 10.31
CA VAL A 200 39.06 -16.11 9.31
C VAL A 200 39.35 -14.65 9.66
N ALA A 201 40.42 -14.11 9.12
CA ALA A 201 40.81 -12.72 9.31
C ALA A 201 41.56 -12.19 8.09
N HIS A 202 41.41 -10.90 7.81
CA HIS A 202 42.12 -10.20 6.74
C HIS A 202 43.21 -9.32 7.34
N SER A 203 44.41 -9.33 6.75
CA SER A 203 45.56 -8.54 7.25
C SER A 203 45.33 -7.03 7.16
N ASN A 204 44.56 -6.58 6.17
CA ASN A 204 44.17 -5.18 5.97
C ASN A 204 42.70 -5.13 5.50
N GLN A 205 41.74 -5.09 6.42
CA GLN A 205 40.32 -5.24 6.08
C GLN A 205 39.87 -4.21 5.03
N GLY A 206 39.24 -4.67 3.95
CA GLY A 206 38.70 -3.80 2.90
C GLY A 206 39.70 -3.38 1.82
N ALA A 207 41.01 -3.58 2.01
CA ALA A 207 42.00 -3.26 1.01
C ALA A 207 42.11 -4.35 -0.07
N ILE A 208 42.37 -3.95 -1.31
CA ILE A 208 42.50 -4.90 -2.43
C ILE A 208 43.72 -5.80 -2.31
N ASP A 209 44.75 -5.39 -1.59
CA ASP A 209 45.99 -6.12 -1.36
C ASP A 209 45.96 -7.00 -0.09
N SER A 210 44.81 -7.08 0.58
CA SER A 210 44.65 -7.80 1.85
C SER A 210 44.88 -9.31 1.72
N GLU A 211 45.47 -9.90 2.76
CA GLU A 211 45.74 -11.33 2.84
C GLU A 211 44.74 -12.00 3.78
N LEU A 212 44.10 -13.07 3.31
CA LEU A 212 43.22 -13.91 4.11
C LEU A 212 44.05 -14.90 4.94
N TRP A 213 43.75 -14.96 6.23
CA TRP A 213 44.27 -15.92 7.19
C TRP A 213 43.12 -16.79 7.69
N VAL A 214 43.36 -18.09 7.77
CA VAL A 214 42.35 -19.08 8.17
C VAL A 214 42.77 -19.74 9.48
N ASN A 215 41.85 -19.77 10.44
CA ASN A 215 42.01 -20.49 11.70
C ASN A 215 41.42 -21.89 11.57
N LEU A 216 42.27 -22.91 11.60
CA LEU A 216 41.88 -24.31 11.47
C LEU A 216 42.00 -25.01 12.82
N ARG A 217 41.05 -25.90 13.12
CA ARG A 217 41.17 -26.82 14.25
C ARG A 217 42.11 -27.97 13.91
N TYR A 218 42.85 -28.42 14.93
CA TYR A 218 43.84 -29.48 14.79
C TYR A 218 44.00 -30.29 16.06
N ASP A 219 44.54 -31.50 15.89
CA ASP A 219 45.08 -32.32 16.96
C ASP A 219 46.60 -32.45 16.77
N LEU A 220 47.31 -32.65 17.88
CA LEU A 220 48.76 -32.85 17.86
C LEU A 220 49.06 -34.21 17.21
N GLY A 221 49.84 -34.19 16.12
CA GLY A 221 50.36 -35.40 15.49
C GLY A 221 51.65 -35.89 16.13
N TYR A 222 52.41 -36.69 15.38
CA TYR A 222 53.76 -37.16 15.73
C TYR A 222 54.85 -36.43 14.93
N CYS A 223 56.12 -36.61 15.31
CA CYS A 223 57.25 -36.06 14.57
C CYS A 223 57.36 -36.65 13.15
N VAL A 224 57.38 -35.81 12.12
CA VAL A 224 57.66 -36.20 10.73
C VAL A 224 58.84 -35.39 10.22
N ASN A 225 59.85 -36.07 9.67
CA ASN A 225 61.09 -35.45 9.21
C ASN A 225 61.71 -34.52 10.28
N GLY A 226 61.67 -34.93 11.55
CA GLY A 226 62.21 -34.16 12.66
C GLY A 226 61.43 -32.89 13.03
N LYS A 227 60.14 -32.77 12.64
CA LYS A 227 59.29 -31.60 12.92
C LYS A 227 57.94 -31.99 13.54
N ALA A 228 57.42 -31.16 14.45
CA ALA A 228 56.13 -31.38 15.09
C ALA A 228 54.98 -30.99 14.15
N ARG A 229 54.06 -31.92 13.86
CA ARG A 229 52.98 -31.67 12.89
C ARG A 229 51.62 -31.52 13.58
N ALA A 230 50.78 -30.67 13.00
CA ALA A 230 49.35 -30.64 13.27
C ALA A 230 48.59 -31.44 12.21
N ILE A 231 47.64 -32.27 12.64
CA ILE A 231 46.72 -33.01 11.76
C ILE A 231 45.29 -32.53 11.97
N ASN A 232 44.39 -32.85 11.05
CA ASN A 232 42.98 -32.50 11.19
C ASN A 232 42.43 -33.02 12.51
N GLY A 233 41.69 -32.16 13.21
CA GLY A 233 41.27 -32.45 14.58
C GLY A 233 40.35 -31.39 15.13
N THR A 234 40.08 -31.45 16.43
CA THR A 234 39.10 -30.56 17.10
C THR A 234 39.63 -29.90 18.37
N THR A 235 40.80 -30.32 18.86
CA THR A 235 41.28 -29.93 20.20
C THR A 235 41.82 -28.51 20.22
N TYR A 236 42.80 -28.22 19.37
CA TYR A 236 43.51 -26.96 19.31
C TYR A 236 43.13 -26.17 18.06
N ASP A 237 43.48 -24.90 17.99
CA ASP A 237 43.23 -24.06 16.81
C ASP A 237 44.47 -23.25 16.44
N GLY A 238 44.72 -22.97 15.16
CA GLY A 238 45.90 -22.22 14.74
C GLY A 238 45.69 -21.54 13.40
N TRP A 239 46.49 -20.52 13.12
CA TRP A 239 46.34 -19.68 11.94
C TRP A 239 47.34 -20.06 10.85
N GLY A 240 46.89 -20.01 9.60
CA GLY A 240 47.73 -20.10 8.41
C GLY A 240 47.24 -19.15 7.31
N PRO A 241 48.15 -18.65 6.44
CA PRO A 241 47.77 -17.83 5.30
C PRO A 241 47.06 -18.66 4.23
N TRP A 242 45.95 -18.15 3.70
CA TRP A 242 45.13 -18.78 2.67
C TRP A 242 45.89 -19.05 1.36
N ILE A 243 46.92 -18.25 1.05
CA ILE A 243 47.69 -18.46 -0.19
C ILE A 243 48.34 -19.86 -0.26
N TYR A 244 48.62 -20.50 0.88
CA TYR A 244 49.22 -21.84 0.94
C TYR A 244 48.18 -22.96 1.12
N MET A 245 46.93 -22.66 0.75
CA MET A 245 45.77 -23.49 0.98
C MET A 245 44.91 -23.55 -0.29
N ILE A 246 44.25 -24.69 -0.52
CA ILE A 246 43.22 -24.84 -1.55
C ILE A 246 41.89 -25.10 -0.87
N GLY A 247 40.88 -24.28 -1.20
CA GLY A 247 39.50 -24.51 -0.78
C GLY A 247 38.84 -25.67 -1.53
N GLY A 248 38.05 -26.46 -0.79
CA GLY A 248 37.12 -27.44 -1.32
C GLY A 248 35.79 -27.40 -0.56
N GLY A 249 34.86 -28.29 -0.93
CA GLY A 249 33.50 -28.28 -0.38
C GLY A 249 32.56 -27.40 -1.22
N THR A 250 31.68 -26.63 -0.57
CA THR A 250 30.69 -25.78 -1.26
C THR A 250 31.30 -24.42 -1.61
N PRO A 251 31.48 -24.08 -2.90
CA PRO A 251 31.99 -22.78 -3.30
C PRO A 251 31.01 -21.65 -2.99
N ALA A 252 31.54 -20.42 -2.99
CA ALA A 252 30.73 -19.22 -2.88
C ALA A 252 29.80 -19.04 -4.09
N ILE A 253 28.62 -18.51 -3.83
CA ILE A 253 27.62 -18.17 -4.85
C ILE A 253 27.17 -16.72 -4.70
N ILE A 254 26.75 -16.11 -5.81
CA ILE A 254 25.94 -14.88 -5.75
C ILE A 254 24.49 -15.33 -5.69
N LYS A 255 23.78 -14.92 -4.65
CA LYS A 255 22.37 -15.19 -4.45
C LYS A 255 21.57 -13.91 -4.59
N THR A 256 20.53 -13.96 -5.41
CA THR A 256 19.52 -12.91 -5.55
C THR A 256 18.23 -13.37 -4.89
N THR A 257 17.54 -12.47 -4.20
CA THR A 257 16.27 -12.81 -3.53
C THR A 257 15.31 -11.63 -3.65
N SER A 258 14.15 -11.85 -4.27
CA SER A 258 13.09 -10.85 -4.32
C SER A 258 12.50 -10.65 -2.93
N LEU A 259 12.49 -9.39 -2.51
CA LEU A 259 11.99 -8.95 -1.23
C LEU A 259 10.52 -8.56 -1.36
N ASP A 260 9.73 -8.91 -0.35
CA ASP A 260 8.37 -8.39 -0.23
C ASP A 260 8.42 -7.00 0.40
N THR A 261 8.70 -6.00 -0.43
CA THR A 261 8.97 -4.64 0.06
C THR A 261 7.75 -3.74 0.05
N PHE A 262 6.57 -4.21 -0.41
CA PHE A 262 5.35 -3.39 -0.40
C PHE A 262 4.13 -4.08 0.19
N THR A 263 3.23 -3.28 0.77
CA THR A 263 1.92 -3.70 1.27
C THR A 263 0.83 -2.81 0.70
N ILE A 264 -0.37 -3.37 0.57
CA ILE A 264 -1.59 -2.59 0.39
C ILE A 264 -2.18 -2.43 1.78
N ASP A 265 -2.11 -1.22 2.33
CA ASP A 265 -2.49 -0.97 3.72
C ASP A 265 -3.99 -0.74 3.85
N GLU A 266 -4.56 -0.05 2.87
CA GLU A 266 -5.95 0.38 2.88
C GLU A 266 -6.47 0.62 1.46
N LEU A 267 -7.74 0.31 1.25
CA LEU A 267 -8.54 0.71 0.10
C LEU A 267 -9.82 1.40 0.58
N LYS A 268 -10.02 2.67 0.20
CA LYS A 268 -11.28 3.38 0.36
C LYS A 268 -12.01 3.52 -0.97
N THR A 269 -13.28 3.13 -1.02
CA THR A 269 -14.15 3.31 -2.18
C THR A 269 -15.33 4.19 -1.83
N TYR A 270 -15.67 5.12 -2.72
CA TYR A 270 -16.71 6.11 -2.50
C TYR A 270 -17.92 5.82 -3.39
N THR A 271 -19.10 5.90 -2.79
CA THR A 271 -20.36 5.74 -3.52
C THR A 271 -20.59 6.96 -4.40
N ALA A 272 -21.17 6.76 -5.58
CA ALA A 272 -21.53 7.86 -6.49
C ALA A 272 -22.82 7.53 -7.26
N LYS A 273 -23.36 8.51 -7.98
CA LYS A 273 -24.52 8.28 -8.83
C LYS A 273 -24.17 7.32 -9.97
N LYS A 274 -25.17 6.57 -10.44
CA LYS A 274 -25.01 5.67 -11.57
C LYS A 274 -24.49 6.45 -12.79
N ASN A 275 -23.47 5.91 -13.44
CA ASN A 275 -22.83 6.50 -14.61
C ASN A 275 -22.17 7.87 -14.37
N THR A 276 -21.78 8.21 -13.13
CA THR A 276 -20.95 9.38 -12.85
C THR A 276 -19.53 8.98 -12.47
N ASN A 277 -18.61 9.95 -12.49
CA ASN A 277 -17.27 9.74 -11.95
C ASN A 277 -17.36 9.57 -10.42
N THR A 278 -16.57 8.63 -9.93
CA THR A 278 -16.28 8.42 -8.51
C THR A 278 -14.77 8.34 -8.33
N LYS A 279 -14.33 8.26 -7.08
CA LYS A 279 -12.95 8.03 -6.72
C LYS A 279 -12.79 6.80 -5.85
N ALA A 280 -11.58 6.25 -5.87
CA ALA A 280 -11.08 5.32 -4.87
C ALA A 280 -9.71 5.82 -4.38
N LEU A 281 -9.39 5.60 -3.11
CA LEU A 281 -8.08 5.85 -2.53
C LEU A 281 -7.43 4.52 -2.18
N ILE A 282 -6.21 4.30 -2.64
CA ILE A 282 -5.39 3.14 -2.25
C ILE A 282 -4.13 3.62 -1.55
N THR A 283 -3.89 3.12 -0.33
CA THR A 283 -2.70 3.42 0.46
C THR A 283 -1.72 2.25 0.38
N LEU A 284 -0.51 2.55 -0.06
CA LEU A 284 0.58 1.60 -0.26
C LEU A 284 1.76 2.01 0.61
N THR A 285 2.37 1.05 1.31
CA THR A 285 3.64 1.27 2.00
C THR A 285 4.72 0.46 1.31
N SER A 286 5.89 1.08 1.09
CA SER A 286 7.08 0.41 0.57
C SER A 286 8.32 0.71 1.42
N SER A 287 9.04 -0.33 1.85
CA SER A 287 10.29 -0.20 2.62
C SER A 287 11.48 0.28 1.77
N THR A 288 11.38 0.14 0.44
CA THR A 288 12.40 0.57 -0.52
C THR A 288 11.77 1.35 -1.66
N SER A 289 12.52 2.23 -2.33
CA SER A 289 12.06 2.86 -3.57
C SER A 289 11.90 1.82 -4.69
N GLN A 290 10.72 1.72 -5.30
CA GLN A 290 10.43 0.82 -6.42
C GLN A 290 9.29 1.32 -7.30
N ASN A 291 9.23 0.82 -8.54
CA ASN A 291 8.12 1.05 -9.46
C ASN A 291 7.08 -0.06 -9.30
N LEU A 292 5.83 0.32 -9.00
CA LEU A 292 4.68 -0.58 -8.94
C LEU A 292 3.69 -0.23 -10.06
N ASN A 293 3.20 -1.25 -10.76
CA ASN A 293 2.06 -1.15 -11.67
C ASN A 293 0.76 -1.33 -10.87
N ILE A 294 -0.09 -0.32 -10.87
CA ILE A 294 -1.39 -0.30 -10.18
C ILE A 294 -2.49 -0.43 -11.22
N LYS A 295 -3.25 -1.53 -11.13
CA LYS A 295 -4.45 -1.77 -11.95
C LYS A 295 -5.69 -1.79 -11.07
N ALA A 296 -6.79 -1.23 -11.56
CA ALA A 296 -8.09 -1.34 -10.94
C ALA A 296 -9.09 -1.97 -11.90
N TYR A 297 -9.89 -2.90 -11.39
CA TYR A 297 -10.91 -3.64 -12.12
C TYR A 297 -12.24 -3.44 -11.42
N HIS A 298 -13.24 -2.97 -12.16
CA HIS A 298 -14.62 -2.93 -11.69
C HIS A 298 -15.41 -4.05 -12.36
N ASN A 299 -15.88 -5.03 -11.57
CA ASN A 299 -16.53 -6.25 -12.09
C ASN A 299 -15.73 -6.85 -13.26
N ASP A 300 -14.44 -7.10 -13.01
CA ASP A 300 -13.45 -7.64 -13.96
C ASP A 300 -13.11 -6.77 -15.17
N SER A 301 -13.75 -5.61 -15.35
CA SER A 301 -13.41 -4.64 -16.39
C SER A 301 -12.31 -3.69 -15.92
N LEU A 302 -11.21 -3.60 -16.68
CA LEU A 302 -10.11 -2.69 -16.37
C LEU A 302 -10.57 -1.23 -16.47
N VAL A 303 -10.47 -0.49 -15.36
CA VAL A 303 -10.85 0.94 -15.29
C VAL A 303 -9.66 1.86 -15.00
N TYR A 304 -8.51 1.31 -14.59
CA TYR A 304 -7.28 2.06 -14.33
C TYR A 304 -6.04 1.19 -14.52
N ASN A 305 -4.96 1.75 -15.08
CA ASN A 305 -3.66 1.08 -15.22
C ASN A 305 -2.54 2.13 -15.32
N GLN A 306 -1.71 2.28 -14.29
CA GLN A 306 -0.56 3.18 -14.31
C GLN A 306 0.61 2.65 -13.47
N ASP A 307 1.83 2.98 -13.89
CA ASP A 307 3.05 2.76 -13.10
C ASP A 307 3.31 3.94 -12.15
N LYS A 308 3.68 3.63 -10.91
CA LYS A 308 3.97 4.59 -9.84
C LYS A 308 5.26 4.24 -9.11
N ASN A 309 6.12 5.23 -8.90
CA ASN A 309 7.28 5.08 -8.03
C ASN A 309 6.90 5.38 -6.56
N ILE A 310 7.16 4.41 -5.68
CA ILE A 310 6.77 4.47 -4.27
C ILE A 310 7.99 4.22 -3.38
N SER A 311 8.10 5.05 -2.35
CA SER A 311 9.00 4.91 -1.21
C SER A 311 8.25 5.43 0.01
N GLY A 312 8.29 4.70 1.13
CA GLY A 312 7.46 4.98 2.30
C GLY A 312 5.97 4.72 2.05
N THR A 313 5.11 5.35 2.85
CA THR A 313 3.64 5.27 2.73
C THR A 313 3.12 6.36 1.80
N LYS A 314 2.33 5.99 0.80
CA LYS A 314 1.67 6.93 -0.13
C LYS A 314 0.22 6.50 -0.41
N THR A 315 -0.66 7.48 -0.54
CA THR A 315 -2.05 7.29 -0.95
C THR A 315 -2.25 7.80 -2.37
N PHE A 316 -2.89 6.99 -3.22
CA PHE A 316 -3.20 7.33 -4.61
C PHE A 316 -4.70 7.50 -4.79
N GLU A 317 -5.11 8.64 -5.38
CA GLU A 317 -6.49 8.86 -5.80
C GLU A 317 -6.70 8.40 -7.24
N ILE A 318 -7.75 7.60 -7.44
CA ILE A 318 -8.07 6.96 -8.71
C ILE A 318 -9.50 7.30 -9.08
N ASN A 319 -9.64 8.07 -10.14
CA ASN A 319 -10.92 8.55 -10.65
C ASN A 319 -11.39 7.63 -11.79
N TYR A 320 -12.64 7.16 -11.70
CA TYR A 320 -13.24 6.29 -12.72
C TYR A 320 -14.77 6.38 -12.72
N LYS A 321 -15.43 5.84 -13.74
CA LYS A 321 -16.89 5.89 -13.89
C LYS A 321 -17.53 4.61 -13.35
N ILE A 322 -18.57 4.74 -12.50
CA ILE A 322 -19.28 3.58 -11.92
C ILE A 322 -20.61 3.29 -12.64
N PRO A 323 -20.72 2.21 -13.43
CA PRO A 323 -21.95 1.87 -14.14
C PRO A 323 -23.02 1.17 -13.27
N ASN A 324 -22.60 0.45 -12.22
CA ASN A 324 -23.46 -0.32 -11.33
C ASN A 324 -22.75 -0.61 -9.99
N THR A 325 -23.51 -1.10 -9.01
CA THR A 325 -22.93 -1.65 -7.77
C THR A 325 -22.11 -2.89 -8.12
N GLY A 326 -20.99 -3.09 -7.44
CA GLY A 326 -20.08 -4.17 -7.79
C GLY A 326 -18.87 -4.28 -6.86
N THR A 327 -17.85 -4.94 -7.37
CA THR A 327 -16.56 -5.07 -6.68
C THR A 327 -15.50 -4.29 -7.44
N LEU A 328 -14.75 -3.46 -6.71
CA LEU A 328 -13.55 -2.83 -7.20
C LEU A 328 -12.35 -3.60 -6.68
N LYS A 329 -11.64 -4.27 -7.58
CA LYS A 329 -10.42 -5.01 -7.30
C LYS A 329 -9.20 -4.20 -7.72
N PHE A 330 -8.30 -3.97 -6.79
CA PHE A 330 -6.98 -3.42 -7.06
C PHE A 330 -5.95 -4.52 -7.16
N VAL A 331 -5.16 -4.51 -8.23
CA VAL A 331 -4.01 -5.40 -8.42
C VAL A 331 -2.77 -4.52 -8.50
N VAL A 332 -1.91 -4.63 -7.48
CA VAL A 332 -0.64 -3.91 -7.40
C VAL A 332 0.47 -4.92 -7.66
N SER A 333 1.36 -4.61 -8.59
CA SER A 333 2.42 -5.53 -8.98
C SER A 333 3.73 -4.81 -9.20
N ASN A 334 4.84 -5.52 -8.98
CA ASN A 334 6.12 -5.20 -9.58
C ASN A 334 6.51 -6.34 -10.53
N GLN A 335 7.71 -6.29 -11.08
CA GLN A 335 8.22 -7.34 -11.98
C GLN A 335 8.37 -8.73 -11.33
N TYR A 336 8.23 -8.85 -10.01
CA TYR A 336 8.46 -10.09 -9.26
C TYR A 336 7.22 -10.65 -8.57
N ARG A 337 6.30 -9.79 -8.13
CA ARG A 337 5.15 -10.16 -7.29
C ARG A 337 3.94 -9.30 -7.60
N SER A 338 2.77 -9.83 -7.25
CA SER A 338 1.50 -9.10 -7.27
C SER A 338 0.74 -9.34 -5.97
N LYS A 339 0.06 -8.30 -5.50
CA LYS A 339 -0.90 -8.33 -4.39
C LYS A 339 -2.19 -7.71 -4.86
N ASP A 340 -3.31 -8.17 -4.32
CA ASP A 340 -4.60 -7.58 -4.60
C ASP A 340 -5.43 -7.34 -3.34
N ILE A 341 -6.31 -6.37 -3.44
CA ILE A 341 -7.32 -6.05 -2.44
C ILE A 341 -8.61 -5.74 -3.19
N SER A 342 -9.75 -6.09 -2.59
CA SER A 342 -11.05 -5.81 -3.18
C SER A 342 -11.96 -5.16 -2.17
N SER A 343 -12.69 -4.14 -2.62
CA SER A 343 -13.73 -3.48 -1.83
C SER A 343 -15.03 -3.50 -2.62
N LYS A 344 -16.15 -3.55 -1.90
CA LYS A 344 -17.47 -3.32 -2.51
C LYS A 344 -17.59 -1.84 -2.85
N ILE A 345 -18.11 -1.55 -4.04
CA ILE A 345 -18.55 -0.22 -4.40
C ILE A 345 -20.05 -0.20 -4.67
N TYR A 346 -20.71 0.85 -4.17
CA TYR A 346 -22.14 1.05 -4.30
C TYR A 346 -22.43 2.21 -5.26
N ILE A 347 -23.61 2.16 -5.87
CA ILE A 347 -24.22 3.35 -6.46
C ILE A 347 -25.16 3.99 -5.45
N ALA A 348 -25.33 5.30 -5.56
CA ALA A 348 -26.34 6.04 -4.80
C ALA A 348 -27.71 5.38 -4.91
N SER A 349 -28.40 5.24 -3.78
CA SER A 349 -29.76 4.71 -3.74
C SER A 349 -30.80 5.83 -3.84
N GLU A 350 -31.95 5.48 -4.41
CA GLU A 350 -33.19 6.26 -4.29
C GLU A 350 -34.11 5.51 -3.32
N GLU A 351 -34.17 5.98 -2.07
CA GLU A 351 -34.95 5.31 -1.01
C GLU A 351 -36.22 6.10 -0.68
N THR A 352 -37.32 5.40 -0.41
CA THR A 352 -38.58 6.01 0.06
C THR A 352 -38.93 5.49 1.44
N TYR A 353 -39.17 6.40 2.38
CA TYR A 353 -39.54 6.10 3.75
C TYR A 353 -40.94 6.64 4.06
N ASN A 354 -41.79 5.83 4.68
CA ASN A 354 -43.08 6.28 5.18
C ASN A 354 -42.96 6.59 6.67
N LEU A 355 -43.20 7.84 7.06
CA LEU A 355 -43.16 8.24 8.47
C LEU A 355 -44.47 7.95 9.18
N SER A 356 -44.35 7.57 10.45
CA SER A 356 -45.52 7.39 11.31
C SER A 356 -46.06 8.75 11.81
N LYS A 357 -47.28 8.76 12.37
CA LYS A 357 -48.01 9.99 12.74
C LYS A 357 -47.38 10.77 13.91
N SER A 358 -46.44 10.22 14.67
CA SER A 358 -46.00 10.81 15.96
C SER A 358 -44.57 10.45 16.38
N SER A 359 -43.51 10.99 15.76
CA SER A 359 -42.15 10.88 16.33
C SER A 359 -41.07 11.69 15.59
N ASN A 360 -39.95 11.91 16.30
CA ASN A 360 -38.63 12.14 15.70
C ASN A 360 -38.09 10.80 15.19
N ASP A 361 -38.29 10.49 13.91
CA ASP A 361 -37.83 9.23 13.33
C ASP A 361 -36.39 9.37 12.84
N ILE A 362 -35.52 8.47 13.31
CA ILE A 362 -34.15 8.37 12.81
C ILE A 362 -34.14 7.38 11.66
N ILE A 363 -33.92 7.88 10.46
CA ILE A 363 -33.77 7.09 9.24
C ILE A 363 -32.28 6.81 9.04
N THR A 364 -31.91 5.52 8.96
CA THR A 364 -30.55 5.11 8.58
C THR A 364 -30.57 4.63 7.14
N VAL A 365 -29.84 5.32 6.27
CA VAL A 365 -29.70 4.92 4.86
C VAL A 365 -28.79 3.70 4.80
N ASN A 366 -29.27 2.63 4.17
CA ASN A 366 -28.54 1.37 4.19
C ASN A 366 -27.35 1.36 3.23
N THR A 367 -27.40 2.19 2.19
CA THR A 367 -26.30 2.39 1.23
C THR A 367 -25.13 3.12 1.89
N PRO A 368 -23.95 2.49 1.99
CA PRO A 368 -22.75 3.17 2.48
C PRO A 368 -22.38 4.35 1.58
N ILE A 369 -21.85 5.42 2.16
CA ILE A 369 -21.21 6.52 1.41
C ILE A 369 -19.74 6.21 1.11
N MET A 370 -19.12 5.38 1.96
CA MET A 370 -17.77 4.88 1.76
C MET A 370 -17.61 3.49 2.37
N VAL A 371 -16.75 2.71 1.73
CA VAL A 371 -16.29 1.43 2.24
C VAL A 371 -14.78 1.50 2.38
N LEU A 372 -14.28 1.14 3.55
CA LEU A 372 -12.86 1.01 3.85
C LEU A 372 -12.56 -0.47 3.99
N THR A 373 -11.57 -0.95 3.23
CA THR A 373 -11.03 -2.30 3.36
C THR A 373 -9.59 -2.19 3.82
N ASP A 374 -9.27 -2.78 4.97
CA ASP A 374 -7.90 -2.76 5.51
C ASP A 374 -7.00 -3.83 4.85
N LYS A 375 -5.71 -3.82 5.19
CA LYS A 375 -4.71 -4.78 4.71
C LYS A 375 -5.05 -6.27 4.94
N ASN A 376 -5.91 -6.57 5.90
CA ASN A 376 -6.34 -7.93 6.23
C ASN A 376 -7.65 -8.30 5.52
N GLY A 377 -8.23 -7.38 4.73
CA GLY A 377 -9.51 -7.56 4.08
C GLY A 377 -10.71 -7.25 4.99
N ASN A 378 -10.51 -6.68 6.18
CA ASN A 378 -11.63 -6.29 7.04
C ASN A 378 -12.35 -5.08 6.44
N VAL A 379 -13.67 -5.17 6.37
CA VAL A 379 -14.51 -4.17 5.73
C VAL A 379 -15.23 -3.31 6.77
N THR A 380 -14.98 -2.00 6.76
CA THR A 380 -15.74 -1.01 7.53
C THR A 380 -16.61 -0.19 6.59
N GLN A 381 -17.92 -0.14 6.86
CA GLN A 381 -18.88 0.63 6.07
C GLN A 381 -19.27 1.90 6.80
N TYR A 382 -19.11 3.02 6.12
CA TYR A 382 -19.47 4.34 6.59
C TYR A 382 -20.82 4.71 5.96
N LYS A 383 -21.84 4.90 6.79
CA LYS A 383 -23.23 5.14 6.38
C LYS A 383 -23.72 6.49 6.89
N GLU A 384 -24.70 7.04 6.19
CA GLU A 384 -25.40 8.25 6.60
C GLU A 384 -26.56 7.91 7.54
N LYS A 385 -26.67 8.68 8.62
CA LYS A 385 -27.86 8.69 9.47
C LYS A 385 -28.53 10.04 9.34
N ILE A 386 -29.84 10.00 9.17
CA ILE A 386 -30.69 11.14 8.88
C ILE A 386 -31.74 11.16 9.99
N ASN A 387 -31.57 12.10 10.92
CA ASN A 387 -32.63 12.37 11.87
C ASN A 387 -33.62 13.33 11.21
N LEU A 388 -34.87 12.88 11.07
CA LEU A 388 -35.95 13.75 10.65
C LEU A 388 -36.90 13.96 11.82
N SER A 389 -37.01 15.21 12.24
CA SER A 389 -38.17 15.66 12.99
C SER A 389 -39.17 16.26 12.02
N ALA A 390 -40.41 15.78 12.07
CA ALA A 390 -41.54 16.46 11.46
C ALA A 390 -42.60 16.50 12.55
N ILE A 391 -42.48 17.45 13.48
CA ILE A 391 -43.41 17.59 14.61
C ILE A 391 -44.73 18.13 14.05
N PRO A 392 -45.79 17.32 13.88
CA PRO A 392 -47.09 17.94 13.91
C PRO A 392 -47.30 18.27 15.39
N TYR A 393 -47.20 19.54 15.79
CA TYR A 393 -48.05 19.94 16.91
C TYR A 393 -49.45 19.47 16.53
N GLU A 394 -50.24 18.91 17.45
CA GLU A 394 -51.60 18.47 17.13
C GLU A 394 -52.36 19.62 16.43
N MET A 395 -52.36 19.59 15.10
CA MET A 395 -52.73 20.75 14.32
C MET A 395 -54.21 20.62 14.02
N ASN A 396 -55.00 21.36 14.78
CA ASN A 396 -56.37 21.64 14.43
C ASN A 396 -56.36 22.59 13.24
N ILE A 397 -56.60 22.05 12.03
CA ILE A 397 -56.77 22.84 10.81
C ILE A 397 -58.15 23.50 10.88
N SER A 398 -58.17 24.76 11.28
CA SER A 398 -59.35 25.63 11.24
C SER A 398 -59.25 26.61 10.06
N GLN A 399 -60.36 27.18 9.59
CA GLN A 399 -60.35 28.19 8.50
C GLN A 399 -59.27 29.24 8.75
N GLY A 400 -58.36 29.42 7.79
CA GLY A 400 -57.24 30.37 7.93
C GLY A 400 -56.03 29.89 8.75
N ARG A 401 -56.00 28.65 9.24
CA ARG A 401 -54.79 27.99 9.76
C ARG A 401 -54.49 26.75 8.94
N GLY A 402 -53.57 26.86 7.99
CA GLY A 402 -52.97 25.70 7.38
C GLY A 402 -51.93 25.05 8.28
N LEU A 403 -51.07 24.24 7.68
CA LEU A 403 -50.01 23.49 8.34
C LEU A 403 -48.90 24.42 8.85
N SER A 404 -49.01 24.89 10.09
CA SER A 404 -47.99 25.68 10.80
C SER A 404 -47.06 24.81 11.64
N GLY A 405 -45.76 25.11 11.67
CA GLY A 405 -44.83 24.41 12.58
C GLY A 405 -44.34 23.06 12.07
N ILE A 406 -44.54 22.75 10.78
CA ILE A 406 -43.77 21.69 10.13
C ILE A 406 -42.34 22.19 9.91
N THR A 407 -41.52 22.05 10.94
CA THR A 407 -40.07 22.12 10.80
C THR A 407 -39.59 20.75 10.36
N SER A 408 -38.85 20.71 9.26
CA SER A 408 -38.08 19.52 8.86
C SER A 408 -36.62 19.82 9.15
N ALA A 409 -36.10 19.25 10.22
CA ALA A 409 -34.67 19.26 10.46
C ALA A 409 -34.08 18.00 9.81
N ILE A 410 -33.00 18.15 9.06
CA ILE A 410 -32.19 17.02 8.62
C ILE A 410 -30.86 17.10 9.35
N THR A 411 -30.61 16.14 10.25
CA THR A 411 -29.30 15.97 10.87
C THR A 411 -28.53 14.88 10.15
N TYR A 412 -27.34 15.22 9.65
CA TYR A 412 -26.43 14.31 8.96
C TYR A 412 -25.32 13.88 9.90
N TYR A 413 -25.32 12.63 10.32
CA TYR A 413 -24.19 12.10 11.09
C TYR A 413 -23.10 11.62 10.14
N TYR A 414 -21.89 12.18 10.30
CA TYR A 414 -20.72 11.73 9.55
C TYR A 414 -19.86 10.85 10.44
N PRO A 415 -19.56 9.63 10.00
CA PRO A 415 -18.64 8.79 10.74
C PRO A 415 -17.16 9.24 10.61
N LEU A 416 -16.82 10.20 9.72
CA LEU A 416 -15.47 10.76 9.55
C LEU A 416 -15.47 12.24 9.14
N SER A 417 -14.43 12.98 9.55
CA SER A 417 -14.20 14.39 9.20
C SER A 417 -13.83 14.65 7.74
N GLU A 418 -13.51 13.60 6.97
CA GLU A 418 -13.15 13.70 5.55
C GLU A 418 -14.35 13.96 4.62
N PHE A 419 -15.58 13.89 5.15
CA PHE A 419 -16.79 14.22 4.42
C PHE A 419 -17.21 15.67 4.69
N THR A 420 -16.87 16.56 3.78
CA THR A 420 -17.58 17.84 3.58
C THR A 420 -18.66 17.67 2.51
N LEU A 421 -19.60 16.76 2.75
CA LEU A 421 -20.69 16.55 1.80
C LEU A 421 -21.75 17.66 1.97
N ASN A 422 -21.84 18.49 0.91
CA ASN A 422 -22.99 19.26 0.43
C ASN A 422 -23.16 20.72 0.91
N SER A 423 -22.60 21.63 0.11
CA SER A 423 -23.23 22.94 -0.13
C SER A 423 -24.54 22.83 -0.93
N ASP A 424 -24.70 21.78 -1.75
CA ASP A 424 -25.66 21.75 -2.89
C ASP A 424 -26.79 20.71 -2.77
N TYR A 425 -27.14 20.27 -1.55
CA TYR A 425 -28.37 19.49 -1.39
C TYR A 425 -29.60 20.39 -1.60
N ASN A 426 -30.64 19.84 -2.20
CA ASN A 426 -31.92 20.52 -2.40
C ASN A 426 -33.03 19.69 -1.77
N VAL A 427 -33.85 20.33 -0.95
CA VAL A 427 -35.02 19.73 -0.31
C VAL A 427 -36.25 20.48 -0.77
N TYR A 428 -37.21 19.74 -1.31
CA TYR A 428 -38.50 20.26 -1.69
C TYR A 428 -39.62 19.38 -1.16
N ALA A 429 -40.80 19.95 -1.03
CA ALA A 429 -42.01 19.25 -0.66
C ALA A 429 -42.98 19.20 -1.85
N LEU A 430 -43.69 18.08 -1.99
CA LEU A 430 -44.80 17.91 -2.92
C LEU A 430 -46.11 17.91 -2.15
N TYR A 431 -46.95 18.89 -2.45
CA TYR A 431 -48.22 19.09 -1.79
C TYR A 431 -49.39 18.80 -2.72
N PRO A 432 -50.46 18.13 -2.24
CA PRO A 432 -51.72 18.10 -2.96
C PRO A 432 -52.33 19.51 -2.91
N SER A 433 -52.38 20.17 -4.07
CA SER A 433 -53.05 21.46 -4.23
C SER A 433 -53.35 21.68 -5.71
N SER A 434 -54.52 22.25 -6.00
CA SER A 434 -54.96 22.68 -7.32
C SER A 434 -54.87 24.20 -7.50
N GLU A 435 -54.21 24.90 -6.56
CA GLU A 435 -54.23 26.36 -6.49
C GLU A 435 -53.30 27.00 -7.53
N ASP A 436 -53.90 27.75 -8.46
CA ASP A 436 -53.21 28.36 -9.61
C ASP A 436 -52.39 29.61 -9.24
N THR A 437 -52.76 30.27 -8.14
CA THR A 437 -52.14 31.52 -7.68
C THR A 437 -50.76 31.37 -7.06
N LEU A 438 -50.35 30.16 -6.71
CA LEU A 438 -49.06 29.87 -6.09
C LEU A 438 -47.86 29.92 -7.06
N ASN A 439 -48.10 29.92 -8.37
CA ASN A 439 -47.06 29.95 -9.41
C ASN A 439 -45.87 29.00 -9.14
N TYR A 440 -46.17 27.78 -8.71
CA TYR A 440 -45.18 26.73 -8.46
C TYR A 440 -45.23 25.66 -9.56
N GLU A 441 -44.14 24.92 -9.72
CA GLU A 441 -44.07 23.79 -10.63
C GLU A 441 -45.03 22.67 -10.18
N ILE A 442 -45.81 22.12 -11.11
CA ILE A 442 -46.66 20.94 -10.84
C ILE A 442 -45.90 19.68 -11.23
N VAL A 443 -45.70 18.77 -10.28
CA VAL A 443 -45.05 17.47 -10.47
C VAL A 443 -46.00 16.37 -10.03
N ASN A 444 -46.40 15.50 -10.96
CA ASN A 444 -47.34 14.39 -10.71
C ASN A 444 -48.65 14.83 -10.02
N GLY A 445 -49.23 15.96 -10.45
CA GLY A 445 -50.46 16.50 -9.88
C GLY A 445 -50.31 17.12 -8.48
N LYS A 446 -49.07 17.32 -8.00
CA LYS A 446 -48.75 18.00 -6.73
C LYS A 446 -47.96 19.27 -6.99
N VAL A 447 -48.18 20.28 -6.17
CA VAL A 447 -47.39 21.51 -6.18
C VAL A 447 -46.03 21.27 -5.55
N LYS A 448 -44.95 21.57 -6.28
CA LYS A 448 -43.57 21.46 -5.82
C LYS A 448 -43.09 22.75 -5.19
N VAL A 449 -42.74 22.67 -3.91
CA VAL A 449 -42.29 23.80 -3.10
C VAL A 449 -40.87 23.57 -2.63
N ASN A 450 -39.92 24.36 -3.14
CA ASN A 450 -38.55 24.32 -2.65
C ASN A 450 -38.50 24.89 -1.22
N LEU A 451 -37.94 24.12 -0.29
CA LEU A 451 -37.79 24.55 1.09
C LEU A 451 -36.57 25.47 1.23
N LYS A 452 -36.68 26.48 2.09
CA LYS A 452 -35.58 27.42 2.34
C LYS A 452 -34.68 26.86 3.43
N LYS A 453 -33.37 26.90 3.19
CA LYS A 453 -32.32 26.48 4.12
C LYS A 453 -31.94 27.65 5.02
N ASP A 454 -32.14 27.51 6.33
CA ASP A 454 -31.84 28.56 7.32
C ASP A 454 -30.35 28.69 7.63
N GLY A 455 -29.57 27.62 7.48
CA GLY A 455 -28.15 27.58 7.77
C GLY A 455 -27.64 26.16 8.03
N VAL A 456 -26.32 26.00 8.16
CA VAL A 456 -25.67 24.74 8.53
C VAL A 456 -24.95 24.92 9.86
N THR A 457 -25.36 24.17 10.88
CA THR A 457 -24.59 24.06 12.12
C THR A 457 -23.61 22.90 11.99
N ARG A 458 -22.31 23.22 11.92
CA ARG A 458 -21.24 22.21 11.86
C ARG A 458 -20.80 21.80 13.26
N LYS A 459 -20.74 20.50 13.53
CA LYS A 459 -20.15 19.91 14.74
C LYS A 459 -19.03 18.94 14.34
N SER A 460 -18.24 18.47 15.29
CA SER A 460 -17.09 17.60 15.01
C SER A 460 -17.44 16.26 14.34
N ASN A 461 -18.70 15.81 14.46
CA ASN A 461 -19.15 14.50 14.01
C ASN A 461 -20.52 14.51 13.27
N TYR A 462 -21.12 15.67 13.03
CA TYR A 462 -22.37 15.80 12.27
C TYR A 462 -22.61 17.24 11.82
N ASP A 463 -23.40 17.42 10.75
CA ASP A 463 -23.96 18.70 10.34
C ASP A 463 -25.47 18.69 10.53
N ILE A 464 -26.03 19.79 11.04
CA ILE A 464 -27.48 20.01 11.11
C ILE A 464 -27.87 21.08 10.11
N SER A 465 -28.87 20.77 9.29
CA SER A 465 -29.48 21.70 8.36
C SER A 465 -30.97 21.82 8.63
N TYR A 466 -31.42 23.06 8.87
CA TYR A 466 -32.82 23.35 9.12
C TYR A 466 -33.47 23.86 7.84
N PHE A 467 -34.65 23.32 7.55
CA PHE A 467 -35.46 23.72 6.40
C PHE A 467 -36.82 24.22 6.88
N HIS A 468 -37.22 25.38 6.38
CA HIS A 468 -38.54 25.95 6.60
C HIS A 468 -39.27 26.12 5.27
N HIS A 469 -40.59 26.13 5.37
CA HIS A 469 -41.45 26.38 4.23
C HIS A 469 -41.43 27.88 3.91
N PRO A 470 -41.48 28.28 2.63
CA PRO A 470 -41.76 29.67 2.30
C PRO A 470 -43.10 30.10 2.92
N ASN A 471 -43.23 31.38 3.25
CA ASN A 471 -44.49 31.92 3.74
C ASN A 471 -45.53 31.88 2.62
N ILE A 472 -46.63 31.17 2.87
CA ILE A 472 -47.81 31.16 2.00
C ILE A 472 -48.95 31.87 2.73
N LEU A 473 -49.63 32.76 2.03
CA LEU A 473 -50.68 33.61 2.57
C LEU A 473 -52.03 33.19 1.99
N LEU A 474 -53.03 33.02 2.85
CA LEU A 474 -54.42 32.82 2.43
C LEU A 474 -55.13 34.17 2.39
N SER A 475 -55.61 34.56 1.21
CA SER A 475 -56.41 35.76 1.04
C SER A 475 -57.79 35.57 1.68
N VAL A 476 -58.19 36.53 2.51
CA VAL A 476 -59.50 36.57 3.18
C VAL A 476 -60.62 36.90 2.17
N ILE A 477 -60.26 37.51 1.04
CA ILE A 477 -61.21 38.06 0.07
C ILE A 477 -61.71 36.98 -0.89
N ASP A 478 -60.79 36.21 -1.48
CA ASP A 478 -61.09 35.23 -2.52
C ASP A 478 -60.76 33.79 -2.11
N GLY A 479 -60.15 33.58 -0.94
CA GLY A 479 -59.79 32.24 -0.45
C GLY A 479 -58.61 31.59 -1.18
N LYS A 480 -57.89 32.33 -2.02
CA LYS A 480 -56.73 31.83 -2.79
C LYS A 480 -55.41 31.94 -2.03
N LEU A 481 -54.38 31.20 -2.47
CA LEU A 481 -53.06 31.14 -1.82
C LEU A 481 -51.95 31.88 -2.58
N TYR A 482 -51.20 32.72 -1.88
CA TYR A 482 -50.15 33.55 -2.48
C TYR A 482 -48.78 33.34 -1.80
N ASN A 483 -47.70 33.35 -2.58
CA ASN A 483 -46.33 33.25 -2.08
C ASN A 483 -45.80 34.55 -1.41
N SER A 484 -46.51 35.67 -1.58
CA SER A 484 -46.12 36.99 -1.09
C SER A 484 -47.33 37.92 -1.00
N ASN A 485 -47.20 39.04 -0.30
CA ASN A 485 -48.24 40.08 -0.27
C ASN A 485 -48.48 40.64 -1.68
N VAL A 486 -49.57 40.23 -2.32
CA VAL A 486 -50.15 40.91 -3.49
C VAL A 486 -50.95 42.12 -2.99
N GLY A 487 -50.77 43.27 -3.64
CA GLY A 487 -51.44 44.51 -3.28
C GLY A 487 -52.96 44.42 -3.42
N GLY A 488 -53.68 45.09 -2.52
CA GLY A 488 -55.15 45.14 -2.53
C GLY A 488 -55.85 43.94 -1.86
N LEU A 489 -55.10 42.96 -1.36
CA LEU A 489 -55.66 41.82 -0.64
C LEU A 489 -55.38 41.90 0.86
N SER A 490 -56.34 41.43 1.66
CA SER A 490 -56.17 41.19 3.10
C SER A 490 -55.91 39.71 3.33
N TYR A 491 -54.94 39.37 4.19
CA TYR A 491 -54.52 37.99 4.42
C TYR A 491 -54.79 37.54 5.86
N TYR A 492 -55.01 36.24 6.05
CA TYR A 492 -54.99 35.64 7.39
C TYR A 492 -53.58 35.70 7.99
N ASN A 493 -53.49 36.10 9.26
CA ASN A 493 -52.22 36.23 9.97
C ASN A 493 -51.64 34.85 10.33
N GLY A 494 -50.52 34.46 9.71
CA GLY A 494 -49.82 33.24 10.06
C GLY A 494 -48.57 32.99 9.22
N GLY A 495 -47.41 32.89 9.87
CA GLY A 495 -46.14 32.55 9.20
C GLY A 495 -46.02 31.05 8.90
N GLY A 496 -45.45 30.71 7.74
CA GLY A 496 -45.02 29.36 7.37
C GLY A 496 -46.11 28.30 7.27
N ILE A 497 -47.21 28.57 6.55
CA ILE A 497 -48.43 27.77 6.62
C ILE A 497 -48.84 27.21 5.25
N TRP A 498 -48.94 25.88 5.08
CA TRP A 498 -49.49 25.27 3.84
C TRP A 498 -50.98 24.90 3.98
N TYR A 499 -51.81 25.24 3.00
CA TYR A 499 -53.26 24.99 3.05
C TYR A 499 -53.65 23.88 2.06
N PRO A 500 -54.52 22.92 2.44
CA PRO A 500 -55.16 22.04 1.47
C PRO A 500 -56.07 22.85 0.52
N SER A 501 -56.39 22.32 -0.67
CA SER A 501 -57.22 23.06 -1.63
C SER A 501 -58.60 23.36 -1.05
N TRP A 502 -59.17 24.51 -1.41
CA TRP A 502 -60.49 24.96 -0.95
C TRP A 502 -61.66 24.16 -1.57
N ASP A 503 -61.39 23.38 -2.61
CA ASP A 503 -62.33 22.49 -3.30
C ASP A 503 -62.10 20.99 -3.03
N ASP A 504 -61.12 20.65 -2.20
CA ASP A 504 -60.74 19.25 -1.90
C ASP A 504 -61.81 18.50 -1.08
N GLU A 505 -62.05 17.24 -1.48
CA GLU A 505 -62.88 16.30 -0.72
C GLU A 505 -62.21 15.87 0.60
N LEU A 506 -62.98 15.31 1.51
CA LEU A 506 -62.44 14.78 2.78
C LEU A 506 -61.66 13.50 2.52
N GLY A 507 -60.46 13.37 3.10
CA GLY A 507 -59.66 12.17 2.90
C GLY A 507 -58.32 12.17 3.63
N THR A 508 -57.48 11.20 3.26
CA THR A 508 -56.07 11.13 3.65
C THR A 508 -55.23 11.67 2.49
N TYR A 509 -54.34 12.60 2.80
CA TYR A 509 -53.49 13.25 1.82
C TYR A 509 -52.02 12.91 2.09
N ASN A 510 -51.30 12.55 1.03
CA ASN A 510 -49.92 12.10 1.12
C ASN A 510 -48.97 13.24 0.75
N TYR A 511 -48.24 13.73 1.75
CA TYR A 511 -47.21 14.74 1.62
C TYR A 511 -45.87 14.06 1.36
N GLU A 512 -45.07 14.59 0.44
CA GLU A 512 -43.75 14.02 0.15
C GLU A 512 -42.68 15.07 0.35
N TYR A 513 -41.72 14.80 1.23
CA TYR A 513 -40.50 15.57 1.38
C TYR A 513 -39.40 14.84 0.62
N ILE A 514 -38.84 15.48 -0.40
CA ILE A 514 -37.82 14.89 -1.25
C ILE A 514 -36.53 15.66 -1.04
N GLY A 515 -35.56 14.99 -0.44
CA GLY A 515 -34.18 15.45 -0.36
C GLY A 515 -33.35 14.82 -1.47
N THR A 516 -32.71 15.66 -2.26
CA THR A 516 -31.78 15.25 -3.33
C THR A 516 -30.35 15.65 -2.96
N ASN A 517 -29.39 14.80 -3.34
CA ASN A 517 -27.99 14.93 -2.93
C ASN A 517 -27.83 14.93 -1.39
N LEU A 518 -28.60 14.11 -0.68
CA LEU A 518 -28.38 13.86 0.75
C LEU A 518 -27.20 12.89 0.82
N GLY A 519 -26.00 13.47 0.98
CA GLY A 519 -24.77 12.79 0.63
C GLY A 519 -24.69 12.55 -0.87
N VAL A 520 -24.74 11.28 -1.24
CA VAL A 520 -24.85 10.82 -2.63
C VAL A 520 -26.25 10.30 -2.96
N ASN A 521 -27.08 10.09 -1.95
CA ASN A 521 -28.36 9.43 -2.06
C ASN A 521 -29.50 10.43 -2.36
N LYS A 522 -30.62 9.89 -2.84
CA LYS A 522 -31.90 10.60 -2.92
C LYS A 522 -32.87 9.92 -1.97
N ILE A 523 -33.54 10.72 -1.15
CA ILE A 523 -34.46 10.20 -0.15
C ILE A 523 -35.78 10.91 -0.31
N THR A 524 -36.82 10.10 -0.48
CA THR A 524 -38.20 10.55 -0.45
C THR A 524 -38.80 10.12 0.87
N ILE A 525 -39.45 11.05 1.54
CA ILE A 525 -40.10 10.82 2.82
C ILE A 525 -41.57 11.11 2.59
N LYS A 526 -42.43 10.11 2.81
CA LYS A 526 -43.87 10.24 2.68
C LYS A 526 -44.49 10.36 4.05
N LYS A 527 -45.43 11.29 4.21
CA LYS A 527 -46.22 11.48 5.42
C LYS A 527 -47.69 11.63 5.05
N ASP A 528 -48.50 10.75 5.61
CA ASP A 528 -49.94 10.75 5.37
C ASP A 528 -50.63 11.55 6.47
N LEU A 529 -51.31 12.63 6.10
CA LEU A 529 -52.15 13.41 7.01
C LEU A 529 -53.62 13.08 6.73
N SER A 530 -54.31 12.58 7.74
CA SER A 530 -55.75 12.29 7.67
C SER A 530 -56.56 13.49 8.13
N TYR A 531 -57.58 13.87 7.36
CA TYR A 531 -58.51 14.96 7.68
C TYR A 531 -59.89 14.40 8.03
N THR A 532 -60.52 14.89 9.10
CA THR A 532 -61.87 14.44 9.52
C THR A 532 -62.82 15.62 9.76
N ILE A 533 -64.09 15.45 9.41
CA ILE A 533 -65.19 16.33 9.85
C ILE A 533 -65.73 15.82 11.18
N THR A 534 -66.05 16.73 12.10
CA THR A 534 -66.67 16.31 13.37
C THR A 534 -67.94 17.06 13.77
N SER A 535 -68.50 18.02 12.99
CA SER A 535 -69.90 18.45 13.21
C SER A 535 -70.60 19.15 12.02
N LYS A 536 -71.93 19.11 12.02
CA LYS A 536 -72.81 19.89 11.15
C LYS A 536 -73.60 20.86 12.05
N MET A 537 -73.75 22.12 11.66
CA MET A 537 -74.71 23.03 12.30
C MET A 537 -75.60 23.62 11.20
N PHE A 538 -76.90 23.67 11.47
CA PHE A 538 -77.87 24.41 10.67
C PHE A 538 -77.88 25.87 11.17
N ASP A 539 -77.89 26.83 10.25
CA ASP A 539 -78.12 28.24 10.58
C ASP A 539 -79.63 28.51 10.78
N THR A 540 -80.03 29.69 11.24
CA THR A 540 -81.43 30.09 11.42
C THR A 540 -82.23 30.20 10.11
N ASP A 541 -81.54 30.13 8.97
CA ASP A 541 -82.10 30.08 7.63
C ASP A 541 -82.01 28.63 7.09
N SER A 542 -83.13 27.91 7.15
CA SER A 542 -83.24 26.47 6.82
C SER A 542 -82.81 26.04 5.41
N SER A 543 -82.44 27.00 4.54
CA SER A 543 -82.00 26.78 3.16
C SER A 543 -80.49 26.61 2.98
N LYS A 544 -79.69 26.87 4.03
CA LYS A 544 -78.23 26.93 3.96
C LYS A 544 -77.55 25.98 4.94
N TYR A 545 -76.64 25.16 4.43
CA TYR A 545 -75.87 24.22 5.23
C TYR A 545 -74.51 24.80 5.57
N ILE A 546 -74.13 24.72 6.86
CA ILE A 546 -72.81 25.10 7.35
C ILE A 546 -72.06 23.84 7.78
N ILE A 547 -70.97 23.53 7.08
CA ILE A 547 -70.08 22.44 7.45
C ILE A 547 -69.02 22.97 8.43
N LYS A 548 -69.05 22.48 9.68
CA LYS A 548 -68.09 22.86 10.74
C LYS A 548 -67.13 21.70 11.05
N ARG A 549 -65.83 21.87 10.83
CA ARG A 549 -64.83 20.88 11.31
C ARG A 549 -64.42 21.25 12.73
N VAL A 550 -64.41 20.30 13.67
CA VAL A 550 -63.97 20.49 15.07
C VAL A 550 -62.98 19.37 15.42
N LYS A 551 -62.19 19.53 16.48
CA LYS A 551 -61.79 18.40 17.33
C LYS A 551 -61.88 18.86 18.79
N SER A 552 -62.30 17.95 19.66
CA SER A 552 -62.71 18.22 21.04
C SER A 552 -61.60 18.81 21.92
N ASN A 553 -62.04 19.71 22.81
CA ASN A 553 -61.49 20.06 24.12
C ASN A 553 -59.97 20.25 24.23
N ASN A 554 -59.45 21.31 23.61
CA ASN A 554 -58.72 22.36 24.34
C ASN A 554 -58.33 23.53 23.41
N ILE A 555 -58.78 24.73 23.81
CA ILE A 555 -58.32 26.08 23.48
C ILE A 555 -58.09 26.44 21.99
N GLY A 556 -59.07 27.15 21.42
CA GLY A 556 -58.94 27.96 20.19
C GLY A 556 -59.98 27.66 19.11
N ASN A 557 -61.17 28.27 19.20
CA ASN A 557 -62.20 28.15 18.16
C ASN A 557 -61.85 29.03 16.94
N MET A 558 -61.79 28.45 15.74
CA MET A 558 -61.95 29.19 14.50
C MET A 558 -62.87 28.43 13.53
N ILE A 559 -63.75 29.17 12.87
CA ILE A 559 -64.94 28.69 12.16
C ILE A 559 -64.60 28.57 10.67
N TYR A 560 -64.90 27.44 10.01
CA TYR A 560 -64.97 27.37 8.54
C TYR A 560 -66.41 27.58 8.07
N LYS A 561 -66.64 28.61 7.25
CA LYS A 561 -67.91 28.85 6.56
C LYS A 561 -67.72 28.65 5.07
N LYS A 562 -68.19 27.52 4.54
CA LYS A 562 -68.60 27.40 3.12
C LYS A 562 -70.08 27.07 3.18
N THR A 563 -70.87 27.99 2.65
CA THR A 563 -72.32 27.92 2.70
C THR A 563 -72.78 27.28 1.41
N PHE A 564 -73.43 26.14 1.52
CA PHE A 564 -74.07 25.49 0.38
C PHE A 564 -75.57 25.73 0.49
N THR A 565 -76.21 25.97 -0.65
CA THR A 565 -77.63 25.69 -0.80
C THR A 565 -77.88 24.19 -0.61
N ILE A 566 -79.12 23.83 -0.30
CA ILE A 566 -79.55 22.42 -0.21
C ILE A 566 -79.16 21.63 -1.46
N ASP A 567 -79.35 22.22 -2.64
CA ASP A 567 -79.15 21.53 -3.91
C ASP A 567 -77.65 21.32 -4.21
N GLU A 568 -76.81 22.33 -3.96
CA GLU A 568 -75.35 22.20 -4.07
C GLU A 568 -74.78 21.15 -3.09
N LEU A 569 -75.38 21.04 -1.89
CA LEU A 569 -74.95 20.04 -0.93
C LEU A 569 -75.39 18.63 -1.33
N LYS A 570 -76.64 18.48 -1.81
CA LYS A 570 -77.18 17.21 -2.31
C LYS A 570 -76.35 16.69 -3.48
N GLU A 571 -76.04 17.56 -4.43
CA GLU A 571 -75.17 17.28 -5.56
C GLU A 571 -73.79 16.81 -5.11
N LYS A 572 -73.13 17.56 -4.20
CA LYS A 572 -71.80 17.18 -3.68
C LYS A 572 -71.78 15.92 -2.81
N LEU A 573 -72.88 15.57 -2.16
CA LEU A 573 -72.98 14.35 -1.34
C LEU A 573 -73.49 13.14 -2.13
N GLY A 574 -73.81 13.29 -3.41
CA GLY A 574 -74.39 12.22 -4.24
C GLY A 574 -75.76 11.77 -3.75
N ILE A 575 -76.53 12.66 -3.12
CA ILE A 575 -77.87 12.40 -2.58
C ILE A 575 -78.87 13.05 -3.54
N ASN A 576 -79.63 12.24 -4.28
CA ASN A 576 -80.74 12.73 -5.12
C ASN A 576 -81.91 13.23 -4.26
#